data_AF-A0A7T8IFZ9-F1
#
_entry.id   AF-A0A7T8IFZ9-F1
#
_cell.length_a   1.000
_cell.length_b   1.000
_cell.length_c   1.000
_cell.angle_alpha   90.00
_cell.angle_beta   90.00
_cell.angle_gamma   90.00
#
_symmetry.space_group_name_H-M   'P 1'
#
loop_
_entity.id
_entity.type
_entity.pdbx_description
1 polymer ?
#
loop_
_entity_poly.entity_id
_entity_poly.type
_entity_poly.pdbx_seq_one_letter_code
_entity_poly.pdbx_strand_id
1 'polypeptide(L)' 'MDKILMFVYVIVLFLLLFLVENNVDAINCETDADCPQIPILHPMVYRCINYNCVFDRGEGKPLIV' A
#
# COMPACT_ATOMS: atom_id res chain seq x y z
N MET A 1 -18.03 10.20 -34.23
CA MET A 1 -17.27 10.90 -33.17
C MET A 1 -17.42 10.19 -31.82
N ASP A 2 -18.48 9.40 -31.64
CA ASP A 2 -18.82 8.65 -30.42
C ASP A 2 -17.78 7.59 -30.00
N LYS A 3 -17.12 6.94 -30.97
CA LYS A 3 -16.10 5.92 -30.71
C LYS A 3 -14.85 6.48 -30.01
N ILE A 4 -14.47 7.72 -30.34
CA ILE A 4 -13.33 8.40 -29.72
C ILE A 4 -13.69 8.81 -28.28
N LEU A 5 -14.90 9.32 -28.07
CA LEU A 5 -15.39 9.68 -26.74
C LEU A 5 -15.44 8.45 -25.80
N MET A 6 -15.91 7.30 -26.31
CA MET A 6 -15.89 6.04 -25.56
C MET A 6 -14.47 5.61 -25.18
N PHE A 7 -13.52 5.73 -26.10
CA PHE A 7 -12.12 5.35 -25.85
C PHE A 7 -11.48 6.23 -24.77
N VAL A 8 -11.68 7.55 -24.85
CA VAL A 8 -11.19 8.49 -23.84
C VAL A 8 -11.84 8.21 -22.48
N TYR A 9 -13.13 7.92 -22.44
CA TYR A 9 -13.84 7.61 -21.19
C TYR A 9 -13.25 6.37 -20.49
N VAL A 10 -12.98 5.31 -21.24
CA VAL A 10 -12.39 4.08 -20.70
C VAL A 10 -10.99 4.36 -20.15
N ILE A 11 -10.14 5.10 -20.88
CA ILE A 11 -8.79 5.46 -20.39
C ILE A 11 -8.87 6.30 -19.11
N VAL A 12 -9.72 7.32 -19.06
CA VAL A 12 -9.89 8.16 -17.87
C VAL A 12 -10.35 7.32 -16.67
N LEU A 13 -11.29 6.39 -16.88
CA LEU A 13 -11.76 5.50 -15.82
C LEU A 13 -10.62 4.60 -15.28
N PHE A 14 -9.80 4.03 -16.15
CA PHE A 14 -8.63 3.24 -15.73
C PHE A 14 -7.62 4.07 -14.95
N LEU A 15 -7.34 5.30 -15.39
CA LEU A 15 -6.41 6.20 -14.70
C LEU A 15 -6.94 6.60 -13.32
N LEU A 16 -8.24 6.85 -13.18
CA LEU A 16 -8.87 7.17 -11.90
C LEU A 16 -8.79 5.99 -10.91
N LEU A 17 -9.07 4.77 -11.37
CA LEU A 17 -8.96 3.57 -10.53
C LEU A 17 -7.52 3.36 -10.05
N PHE A 18 -6.53 3.53 -10.93
CA PHE A 18 -5.11 3.40 -10.56
C PHE A 18 -4.64 4.50 -9.60
N LEU A 19 -5.18 5.72 -9.72
CA LEU A 19 -4.88 6.80 -8.77
C LEU A 19 -5.47 6.54 -7.38
N VAL A 20 -6.63 5.87 -7.31
CA VAL A 20 -7.24 5.52 -6.01
C VAL A 20 -6.38 4.52 -5.26
N GLU A 21 -5.83 3.50 -5.92
CA GLU A 21 -4.97 2.49 -5.27
C GLU A 21 -3.66 3.09 -4.71
N ASN A 22 -3.04 4.06 -5.40
CA ASN A 22 -1.80 4.69 -4.92
C ASN A 22 -1.97 5.61 -3.70
N ASN A 23 -3.20 5.95 -3.31
CA ASN A 23 -3.47 6.76 -2.11
C ASN A 23 -3.83 5.91 -0.87
N VAL A 24 -3.89 4.57 -1.00
CA VAL A 24 -4.29 3.69 0.10
C VAL A 24 -3.11 3.27 0.99
N ASP A 25 -1.87 3.33 0.48
CA ASP A 25 -0.71 2.70 1.15
C ASP A 25 0.46 3.65 1.44
N ALA A 26 0.17 4.79 2.05
CA ALA A 26 1.14 5.42 2.93
C ALA A 26 0.47 5.68 4.27
N ILE A 27 0.15 4.59 4.99
CA ILE A 27 -0.09 4.69 6.42
C ILE A 27 1.23 5.18 7.00
N ASN A 28 1.30 6.49 7.26
CA ASN A 28 2.40 7.08 7.99
C ASN A 28 2.43 6.43 9.37
N CYS A 29 3.54 5.78 9.70
CA CYS A 29 3.76 5.16 10.98
C CYS A 29 4.97 5.79 11.67
N GLU A 30 5.00 5.79 13.00
CA GLU A 30 6.20 6.16 13.79
C GLU A 30 6.81 4.90 14.43
N THR A 31 5.96 3.92 14.74
CA THR A 31 6.31 2.66 15.38
C THR A 31 5.61 1.47 14.71
N ASP A 32 6.13 0.25 14.91
CA ASP A 32 5.50 -0.99 14.41
C ASP A 32 4.06 -1.19 14.93
N ALA A 33 3.71 -0.59 16.07
CA ALA A 33 2.38 -0.67 16.65
C ALA A 33 1.33 0.16 15.89
N ASP A 34 1.77 1.17 15.13
CA ASP A 34 0.89 2.00 14.29
C ASP A 34 0.44 1.25 13.03
N CYS A 35 1.15 0.19 12.67
CA CYS A 35 0.82 -0.64 11.53
C CYS A 35 -0.24 -1.70 11.88
N PRO A 36 -1.15 -2.02 10.93
CA PRO A 36 -2.20 -2.99 11.15
C PRO A 36 -1.61 -4.37 11.47
N GLN A 37 -1.86 -4.83 12.69
CA GLN A 37 -1.51 -6.19 13.10
C GLN A 37 -2.63 -7.12 12.67
N ILE A 38 -2.34 -8.02 11.73
CA ILE A 38 -3.30 -9.00 11.22
C ILE A 38 -2.94 -10.37 11.80
N PRO A 39 -3.64 -10.86 12.84
CA PRO A 39 -3.26 -12.07 13.56
C PRO A 39 -3.25 -13.33 12.68
N ILE A 40 -4.04 -13.32 11.61
CA ILE A 40 -4.18 -14.43 10.65
C ILE A 40 -2.91 -14.61 9.81
N LEU A 41 -2.10 -13.55 9.65
CA LEU A 41 -0.88 -13.55 8.83
C LEU A 41 0.36 -13.95 9.63
N HIS A 42 0.24 -14.32 10.91
CA HIS A 42 1.37 -14.75 11.74
C HIS A 42 2.16 -15.88 11.05
N PRO A 43 3.50 -15.77 10.92
CA PRO A 43 4.43 -14.85 11.59
C PRO A 43 4.69 -13.53 10.85
N MET A 44 3.98 -13.24 9.76
CA MET A 44 4.16 -12.02 8.97
C MET A 44 3.50 -10.83 9.66
N VAL A 45 4.28 -9.77 9.86
CA VAL A 45 3.85 -8.55 10.55
C VAL A 45 4.20 -7.34 9.70
N TYR A 46 3.36 -6.31 9.72
CA TYR A 46 3.73 -5.02 9.15
C TYR A 46 4.69 -4.32 10.13
N ARG A 47 5.80 -3.82 9.60
CA ARG A 47 6.76 -3.00 10.35
C ARG A 47 6.78 -1.60 9.80
N CYS A 48 7.07 -0.65 10.68
CA CYS A 48 7.27 0.72 10.28
C CYS A 48 8.71 0.91 9.79
N ILE A 49 8.87 1.12 8.48
CA ILE A 49 10.16 1.36 7.84
C ILE A 49 10.06 2.67 7.05
N ASN A 50 10.92 3.64 7.36
CA ASN A 50 10.93 4.96 6.73
C ASN A 50 9.54 5.62 6.74
N TYR A 51 8.85 5.55 7.90
CA TYR A 51 7.50 6.06 8.09
C TYR A 51 6.42 5.39 7.24
N ASN A 52 6.68 4.21 6.66
CA ASN A 52 5.68 3.43 5.93
C ASN A 52 5.54 2.02 6.52
N CYS A 53 4.32 1.51 6.57
CA CYS A 53 4.05 0.14 6.93
C CYS A 53 4.46 -0.81 5.80
N VAL A 54 5.56 -1.55 6.01
CA VAL A 54 6.08 -2.54 5.07
C VAL A 54 5.81 -3.94 5.60
N PHE A 55 5.40 -4.83 4.71
CA PHE A 55 5.16 -6.23 5.04
C PHE A 55 6.48 -6.98 5.28
N ASP A 56 6.74 -7.40 6.51
CA ASP A 56 7.94 -8.17 6.87
C ASP A 56 7.58 -9.62 7.29
N ARG A 57 8.38 -10.57 6.80
CA ARG A 57 8.15 -12.01 7.01
C ARG A 57 8.73 -12.55 8.32
N GLY A 58 8.96 -11.69 9.32
CA GLY A 58 9.33 -12.12 10.67
C GLY A 58 10.68 -12.84 10.77
N GLU A 59 11.54 -12.77 9.76
CA GLU A 59 12.94 -13.22 9.90
C GLU A 59 13.71 -12.10 10.62
N GLY A 60 13.93 -12.28 11.91
CA GLY A 60 14.63 -11.32 12.76
C GLY A 60 15.97 -10.89 12.16
N LYS A 61 16.02 -9.65 11.67
CA LYS A 61 17.25 -8.87 11.60
C LYS A 61 16.95 -7.48 12.11
N PRO A 62 17.54 -7.06 13.25
CA PRO A 62 17.48 -5.66 13.63
C PRO A 62 18.27 -4.88 12.57
N LEU A 63 17.62 -4.00 11.83
CA LEU A 63 18.34 -2.95 11.11
C LEU A 63 18.76 -1.95 12.19
N ILE A 64 20.02 -2.07 12.59
CA ILE A 64 20.73 -1.12 13.43
C ILE A 64 20.70 0.22 12.69
N VAL A 65 20.00 1.20 13.25
CA VAL A 65 20.27 2.63 13.08
C VAL A 65 20.44 3.21 14.47
#